data_AF-A0A3D9N2R0-F1
#
_entry.id   AF-A0A3D9N2R0-F1
#
_cell.length_a   1.000
_cell.length_b   1.000
_cell.length_c   1.000
_cell.angle_alpha   90.00
_cell.angle_beta   90.00
_cell.angle_gamma   90.00
#
_symmetry.space_group_name_H-M   'P 1'
#
loop_
_entity.id
_entity.type
_entity.pdbx_description
1 polymer ?
#
loop_
_entity_poly.entity_id
_entity_poly.type
_entity_poly.pdbx_seq_one_letter_code
_entity_poly.pdbx_strand_id
1 'polypeptide(L)'
;MNKLDFSISLREKGLDSKDIKKEMKESGFDDSEIQYYLKKSDEIFLDQSYRYNRYKSKGKNKNTLKMLILIISLILLTGVLLGYATIGLIGLFILWSLIGYGSFRN
;
A
#
# COMPACT_ATOMS: atom_id res chain seq x y z
N MET A 1 8.52 32.56 -1.40
CA MET A 1 8.49 31.09 -1.31
C MET A 1 9.88 30.57 -1.65
N ASN A 2 10.41 29.57 -0.93
CA ASN A 2 11.72 29.00 -1.27
C ASN A 2 11.62 28.20 -2.58
N LYS A 3 12.67 28.26 -3.40
CA LYS A 3 12.77 27.52 -4.67
C LYS A 3 12.57 26.01 -4.48
N LEU A 4 13.10 25.47 -3.38
CA LEU A 4 12.93 24.05 -3.01
C LEU A 4 11.50 23.73 -2.59
N ASP A 5 10.89 24.56 -1.73
CA ASP A 5 9.50 24.35 -1.28
C ASP A 5 8.51 24.41 -2.44
N PHE A 6 8.78 25.28 -3.42
CA PHE A 6 8.00 25.32 -4.66
C PHE A 6 8.08 23.99 -5.42
N SER A 7 9.29 23.46 -5.65
CA SER A 7 9.48 22.17 -6.33
C SER A 7 8.85 20.98 -5.59
N ILE A 8 8.83 21.00 -4.25
CA ILE A 8 8.16 19.99 -3.43
C ILE A 8 6.64 20.09 -3.59
N SER A 9 6.09 21.31 -3.55
CA SER A 9 4.64 21.52 -3.71
C SER A 9 4.11 21.07 -5.07
N LEU A 10 4.90 21.23 -6.14
CA LEU A 10 4.54 20.75 -7.47
C LEU A 10 4.51 19.21 -7.52
N ARG A 11 5.40 18.55 -6.77
CA ARG A 11 5.41 17.09 -6.64
C ARG A 11 4.26 16.57 -5.80
N GLU A 12 3.90 17.27 -4.72
CA GLU A 12 2.73 16.94 -3.89
C GLU A 12 1.41 17.07 -4.67
N LYS A 13 1.33 18.01 -5.63
CA LYS A 13 0.20 18.13 -6.56
C LYS A 13 0.09 16.96 -7.55
N GLY A 14 1.08 16.08 -7.64
CA GLY A 14 1.07 14.91 -8.53
C GLY A 14 1.32 15.24 -10.00
N LEU A 15 1.96 16.37 -10.29
CA LEU A 15 2.32 16.78 -11.66
C LEU A 15 3.42 15.89 -12.24
N ASP A 16 3.38 15.65 -13.55
CA ASP A 16 4.44 14.92 -14.25
C ASP A 16 5.73 15.75 -14.28
N SER A 17 6.89 15.08 -14.33
CA SER A 17 8.19 15.76 -14.35
C SER A 17 8.32 16.78 -15.49
N LYS A 18 7.64 16.56 -16.62
CA LYS A 18 7.62 17.53 -17.74
C LYS A 18 6.83 18.79 -17.39
N ASP A 19 5.69 18.63 -16.71
CA ASP A 19 4.83 19.73 -16.30
C ASP A 19 5.48 20.54 -15.18
N ILE A 20 6.11 19.87 -14.21
CA ILE A 20 6.90 20.51 -13.14
C ILE A 20 8.01 21.37 -13.76
N LYS A 21 8.75 20.83 -14.74
CA LYS A 21 9.82 21.56 -15.42
C LYS A 21 9.30 22.80 -16.15
N LYS A 22 8.12 22.69 -16.78
CA LYS A 22 7.46 23.81 -17.46
C LYS A 22 7.06 24.91 -16.46
N GLU A 23 6.40 24.55 -15.37
CA GLU A 23 5.96 25.49 -14.32
C GLU A 23 7.14 26.17 -13.61
N MET A 24 8.24 25.44 -13.38
CA MET A 24 9.47 26.01 -12.82
C MET A 24 10.14 27.00 -13.78
N LYS A 25 10.12 26.71 -15.09
CA LYS A 25 10.64 27.63 -16.11
C LYS A 25 9.79 28.90 -16.23
N GLU A 26 8.47 28.76 -16.19
CA GLU A 26 7.52 29.88 -16.15
C GLU A 26 7.68 30.72 -14.86
N SER A 27 8.08 30.08 -13.76
CA SER A 27 8.36 30.75 -12.47
C SER A 27 9.74 31.43 -12.40
N GLY A 28 10.51 31.43 -13.50
CA GLY A 28 11.80 32.13 -13.60
C GLY A 28 13.01 31.35 -13.07
N PHE A 29 12.94 30.02 -12.99
CA PHE A 29 14.09 29.19 -12.65
C PHE A 29 15.00 29.00 -13.87
N ASP A 30 16.32 28.99 -13.63
CA ASP A 30 17.31 28.67 -14.65
C ASP A 30 17.31 27.16 -14.95
N ASP A 31 17.56 26.77 -16.20
CA ASP A 31 17.54 25.35 -16.62
C ASP A 31 18.56 24.50 -15.83
N SER A 32 19.66 25.09 -15.34
CA SER A 32 20.64 24.42 -14.47
C SER A 32 20.12 24.21 -13.05
N GLU A 33 19.38 25.17 -12.50
CA GLU A 33 18.78 25.09 -11.17
C GLU A 33 17.60 24.13 -11.14
N ILE A 34 16.80 24.08 -12.22
CA ILE A 34 15.62 23.20 -12.29
C ILE A 34 16.04 21.74 -12.07
N GLN A 35 17.10 21.27 -12.74
CA GLN A 35 17.55 19.89 -12.57
C GLN A 35 17.98 19.59 -11.12
N TYR A 36 18.69 20.54 -10.50
CA TYR A 36 19.14 20.39 -9.12
C TYR A 36 17.97 20.31 -8.14
N TYR A 37 17.02 21.24 -8.23
CA TYR A 37 15.87 21.29 -7.33
C TYR A 37 14.89 20.13 -7.54
N LEU A 38 14.69 19.70 -8.79
CA LEU A 38 13.80 18.61 -9.13
C LEU A 38 14.36 17.25 -8.67
N LYS A 39 15.69 17.06 -8.76
CA LYS A 39 16.35 15.90 -8.15
C LYS A 39 16.23 15.91 -6.62
N LYS A 40 16.43 17.09 -6.01
CA LYS A 40 16.39 17.23 -4.56
C LYS A 40 14.99 17.05 -3.97
N SER A 41 13.95 17.53 -4.65
CA SER A 41 12.56 17.29 -4.23
C SER A 41 12.17 15.83 -4.36
N ASP A 42 12.68 15.11 -5.37
CA ASP A 42 12.44 13.67 -5.53
C ASP A 42 13.07 12.85 -4.41
N GLU A 43 14.29 13.17 -4.00
CA GLU A 43 14.95 12.53 -2.85
C GLU A 43 14.14 12.74 -1.55
N ILE A 44 13.65 13.96 -1.32
CA ILE A 44 12.85 14.30 -0.13
C ILE A 44 11.49 13.58 -0.17
N PHE A 45 10.81 13.58 -1.32
CA PHE A 45 9.52 12.93 -1.49
C PHE A 45 9.63 11.42 -1.29
N LEU A 46 10.68 10.79 -1.85
CA LEU A 46 10.95 9.37 -1.65
C LEU A 46 11.28 9.05 -0.20
N ASP A 47 12.15 9.82 0.46
CA ASP A 47 12.45 9.62 1.90
C ASP A 47 11.19 9.74 2.76
N GLN A 48 10.34 10.74 2.52
CA GLN A 48 9.07 10.90 3.21
C GLN A 48 8.14 9.71 2.97
N SER A 49 8.01 9.25 1.72
CA SER A 49 7.18 8.08 1.39
C SER A 49 7.68 6.80 2.07
N TYR A 50 8.99 6.62 2.14
CA TYR A 50 9.63 5.47 2.76
C TYR A 50 9.45 5.50 4.27
N ARG A 51 9.65 6.66 4.89
CA ARG A 51 9.42 6.88 6.33
C ARG A 51 7.95 6.68 6.67
N TYR A 52 7.01 7.25 5.91
CA TYR A 52 5.58 7.08 6.12
C TYR A 52 5.17 5.60 6.08
N ASN A 53 5.62 4.84 5.06
CA ASN A 53 5.34 3.41 4.95
C ASN A 53 5.98 2.59 6.09
N ARG A 54 7.16 3.00 6.58
CA ARG A 54 7.83 2.37 7.73
C ARG A 54 7.07 2.61 9.04
N TYR A 55 6.50 3.79 9.24
CA TYR A 55 5.65 4.06 10.41
C TYR A 55 4.30 3.36 10.32
N LYS A 56 3.68 3.31 9.13
CA LYS A 56 2.38 2.65 8.91
C LYS A 56 2.44 1.12 9.06
N SER A 57 3.58 0.49 8.78
CA SER A 57 3.76 -0.97 8.94
C SER A 57 4.01 -1.46 10.37
N LYS A 58 4.16 -0.54 11.35
CA LYS A 58 4.53 -0.92 12.73
C LYS A 58 3.34 -1.25 13.65
N GLY A 59 2.13 -1.31 13.11
CA GLY A 59 0.90 -1.61 13.84
C GLY A 59 0.35 -3.02 13.61
N LYS A 60 1.17 -4.08 13.71
CA LYS A 60 0.59 -5.44 13.79
C LYS A 60 -0.10 -5.59 15.14
N ASN A 61 -1.41 -5.43 15.15
CA ASN A 61 -2.26 -5.55 16.32
C ASN A 61 -2.16 -6.98 16.86
N LYS A 62 -1.36 -7.21 17.91
CA LYS A 62 -1.14 -8.54 18.50
C LYS A 62 -2.46 -9.22 18.90
N ASN A 63 -3.49 -8.43 19.16
CA ASN A 63 -4.81 -8.90 19.55
C ASN A 63 -5.60 -9.50 18.37
N THR A 64 -5.46 -8.98 17.14
CA THR A 64 -6.13 -9.58 15.98
C THR A 64 -5.51 -10.93 15.62
N LEU A 65 -4.19 -11.06 15.75
CA LEU A 65 -3.49 -12.32 15.51
C LEU A 65 -3.89 -13.38 16.56
N LYS A 66 -3.96 -12.99 17.84
CA LYS A 66 -4.49 -13.86 18.91
C LYS A 66 -5.95 -14.27 18.65
N MET A 67 -6.79 -13.34 18.20
CA MET A 67 -8.20 -13.61 17.89
C MET A 67 -8.36 -14.62 16.75
N LEU A 68 -7.56 -14.50 15.67
CA LEU A 68 -7.57 -15.47 14.57
C LEU A 68 -7.17 -16.88 15.03
N ILE A 69 -6.12 -16.98 15.86
CA ILE A 69 -5.68 -18.27 16.42
C ILE A 69 -6.78 -18.92 17.25
N LEU A 70 -7.49 -18.14 18.08
CA LEU A 70 -8.60 -18.65 18.89
C LEU A 70 -9.76 -19.14 18.02
N ILE A 71 -10.12 -18.40 16.97
CA ILE A 71 -11.21 -18.79 16.05
C ILE A 71 -10.85 -20.08 15.32
N ILE A 72 -9.63 -20.19 14.78
CA ILE A 72 -9.17 -21.41 14.10
C ILE A 72 -9.18 -22.60 15.05
N SER A 73 -8.70 -22.41 16.28
CA SER A 73 -8.71 -23.46 17.31
C SER A 73 -10.13 -23.91 17.67
N LEU A 74 -11.09 -22.97 17.73
CA LEU A 74 -12.48 -23.27 17.99
C LEU A 74 -13.13 -24.07 16.85
N ILE A 75 -12.83 -23.72 15.59
CA ILE A 75 -13.33 -24.45 14.39
C ILE A 75 -12.75 -25.87 14.33
N LEU A 76 -11.47 -26.04 14.67
CA LEU A 76 -10.84 -27.37 14.76
C LEU A 76 -11.52 -28.23 15.84
N LEU A 77 -11.78 -27.65 17.01
CA LEU A 77 -12.44 -28.36 18.10
C LEU A 77 -13.88 -28.77 17.76
N THR A 78 -14.67 -27.86 17.16
CA THR A 78 -16.04 -28.19 16.73
C THR A 78 -16.06 -29.22 15.62
N GLY A 79 -15.09 -29.20 14.71
CA GLY A 79 -14.96 -30.20 13.65
C GLY A 79 -14.58 -31.60 14.18
N VAL A 80 -13.78 -31.69 15.26
CA VAL A 80 -13.54 -32.97 15.94
C VAL A 80 -14.80 -33.49 16.64
N LEU A 81 -15.59 -32.60 17.25
CA LEU A 81 -16.82 -32.97 17.97
C LEU A 81 -17.99 -33.36 17.05
N LEU A 82 -18.13 -32.72 15.90
CA LEU A 82 -19.20 -32.97 14.91
C LEU A 82 -18.82 -34.03 13.86
N GLY A 83 -17.61 -34.60 13.96
CA GLY A 83 -17.07 -35.60 13.05
C GLY A 83 -16.47 -35.02 11.76
N TYR A 84 -15.50 -35.74 11.20
CA TYR A 84 -14.68 -35.34 10.04
C TYR A 84 -15.49 -34.98 8.77
N ALA A 85 -16.73 -35.45 8.65
CA ALA A 85 -17.60 -35.14 7.53
C ALA A 85 -17.92 -33.63 7.41
N THR A 86 -18.00 -32.92 8.54
CA THR A 86 -18.31 -31.48 8.56
C THR A 86 -17.13 -30.60 8.09
N ILE A 87 -15.91 -30.96 8.48
CA ILE A 87 -14.67 -30.32 7.99
C ILE A 87 -14.51 -30.53 6.48
N GLY A 88 -14.84 -31.72 5.96
CA GLY A 88 -14.82 -32.02 4.54
C GLY A 88 -15.77 -31.11 3.74
N LEU A 89 -16.98 -30.87 4.23
CA LEU A 89 -17.97 -29.99 3.60
C LEU A 89 -17.53 -28.51 3.60
N ILE A 90 -16.96 -28.04 4.70
CA ILE A 90 -16.43 -26.66 4.78
C ILE A 90 -15.24 -26.47 3.84
N GLY A 91 -14.32 -27.45 3.78
CA GLY A 91 -13.21 -27.43 2.83
C GLY A 91 -13.67 -27.44 1.37
N LEU A 92 -14.68 -28.27 1.05
CA LEU A 92 -15.28 -28.33 -0.29
C LEU A 92 -15.92 -26.99 -0.68
N PHE A 93 -16.60 -26.32 0.25
CA PHE A 93 -17.22 -25.02 0.02
C PHE A 93 -16.20 -23.91 -0.29
N ILE A 94 -15.05 -23.91 0.39
CA ILE A 94 -13.96 -22.97 0.13
C ILE A 94 -13.34 -23.21 -1.26
N LEU A 95 -13.09 -24.48 -1.61
CA LEU A 95 -12.55 -24.87 -2.92
C LEU A 95 -13.50 -24.47 -4.05
N TRP A 96 -14.81 -24.67 -3.86
CA TRP A 96 -15.84 -24.26 -4.80
C TRP A 96 -15.87 -22.74 -4.97
N SER A 97 -15.84 -21.98 -3.88
CA SER A 97 -15.78 -20.51 -3.93
C SER A 97 -14.56 -20.04 -4.71
N LEU A 98 -13.38 -20.64 -4.48
CA LEU A 98 -12.15 -20.27 -5.16
C LEU A 98 -12.21 -20.52 -6.68
N ILE A 99 -12.75 -21.69 -7.08
CA ILE A 99 -12.98 -22.05 -8.49
C ILE A 99 -13.95 -21.06 -9.16
N GLY A 100 -15.04 -20.70 -8.46
CA GLY A 100 -16.05 -19.78 -8.98
C GLY A 100 -15.50 -18.37 -9.22
N TYR A 101 -14.67 -17.87 -8.30
CA TYR A 101 -14.00 -16.57 -8.45
C TYR A 101 -12.94 -16.56 -9.55
N GLY A 102 -12.26 -17.68 -9.82
CA GLY A 102 -11.29 -17.81 -10.90
C GLY A 102 -11.92 -17.74 -12.30
N SER A 103 -13.15 -18.23 -12.44
CA SER A 103 -13.89 -18.25 -13.71
C SER A 103 -14.57 -16.92 -14.08
N PHE A 104 -14.72 -16.00 -13.13
CA PHE A 104 -15.31 -14.67 -13.37
C PHE A 104 -14.31 -13.63 -13.89
N ARG A 105 -13.03 -14.02 -14.05
CA ARG A 105 -11.92 -13.13 -14.42
C ARG A 105 -11.23 -13.53 -15.72
N ASN A 106 -11.95 -14.25 -16.59
CA ASN A 106 -11.53 -14.59 -17.95
C ASN A 106 -12.58 -14.13 -18.95
#